data_AF-A0A1I0BMS0-F1
#
_entry.id   AF-A0A1I0BMS0-F1
#
_cell.length_a   1.000
_cell.length_b   1.000
_cell.length_c   1.000
_cell.angle_alpha   90.00
_cell.angle_beta   90.00
_cell.angle_gamma   90.00
#
_symmetry.space_group_name_H-M   'P 1'
#
loop_
_entity.id
_entity.type
_entity.pdbx_description
1 polymer ?
#
loop_
_entity_poly.entity_id
_entity_poly.type
_entity_poly.pdbx_seq_one_letter_code
_entity_poly.pdbx_strand_id
1 'polypeptide(L)'
;MQKKCIVCGKIFNSKNGVITCSHECYLVRKREHYARGNFTRYSGQKKTKKCPVCKKIFYIEKKHLIYCSVECREIATKEKKKKYFKNYYEDNKGKIIERVKRNNKKTI
;
A
#
# COMPACT_ATOMS: atom_id res chain seq x y z
N MET A 1 22.60 23.83 1.92
CA MET A 1 23.30 22.56 1.66
C MET A 1 23.64 22.47 0.19
N GLN A 2 24.90 22.18 -0.15
CA GLN A 2 25.29 21.98 -1.55
C GLN A 2 24.73 20.65 -2.07
N LYS A 3 24.19 20.67 -3.29
CA LYS A 3 23.68 19.48 -3.99
C LYS A 3 24.18 19.46 -5.43
N LYS A 4 24.22 18.27 -6.02
CA LYS A 4 24.47 18.08 -7.45
C LYS A 4 23.14 18.18 -8.21
N CYS A 5 23.10 18.99 -9.27
CA CYS A 5 21.94 19.12 -10.15
C CYS A 5 21.68 17.79 -10.86
N ILE A 6 20.44 17.29 -10.82
CA ILE A 6 20.08 16.02 -11.46
C ILE A 6 20.11 16.07 -13.00
N VAL A 7 20.02 17.27 -13.60
CA VAL A 7 19.97 17.44 -15.06
C VAL A 7 21.36 17.67 -15.65
N CYS A 8 22.11 18.62 -15.11
CA CYS A 8 23.40 19.04 -15.69
C CYS A 8 24.62 18.67 -14.83
N GLY A 9 24.42 18.08 -13.65
CA GLY A 9 25.52 17.66 -12.78
C GLY A 9 26.27 18.77 -12.04
N LYS A 10 25.93 20.06 -12.23
CA LYS A 10 26.58 21.18 -11.52
C LYS A 10 26.28 21.16 -10.02
N ILE A 11 27.28 21.50 -9.19
CA ILE A 11 27.10 21.69 -7.75
C ILE A 11 26.48 23.07 -7.50
N PHE A 12 25.43 23.14 -6.68
CA PHE A 12 24.73 24.38 -6.37
C PHE A 12 24.20 24.39 -4.94
N ASN A 13 23.96 25.58 -4.40
CA ASN A 13 23.34 25.75 -3.08
C ASN A 13 21.83 25.49 -3.16
N SER A 14 21.40 24.33 -2.68
CA SER A 14 19.99 23.96 -2.64
C SER A 14 19.25 24.70 -1.53
N LYS A 15 18.11 25.30 -1.90
CA LYS A 15 17.12 25.88 -0.97
C LYS A 15 15.85 25.05 -1.05
N ASN A 16 15.16 24.84 0.07
CA ASN A 16 13.86 24.15 0.16
C ASN A 16 13.83 22.77 -0.54
N GLY A 17 14.95 22.04 -0.51
CA GLY A 17 15.04 20.71 -1.10
C GLY A 17 15.16 20.66 -2.63
N VAL A 18 15.22 21.80 -3.33
CA VAL A 18 15.35 21.88 -4.79
C VAL A 18 16.55 21.07 -5.29
N ILE A 19 16.35 20.29 -6.36
CA ILE A 19 17.36 19.36 -6.91
C ILE A 19 17.91 19.77 -8.28
N THR A 20 17.49 20.93 -8.80
CA THR A 20 17.93 21.50 -10.07
C THR A 20 18.60 22.84 -9.83
N CYS A 21 19.73 23.12 -10.49
CA CYS A 21 20.50 24.34 -10.24
C CYS A 21 19.91 25.61 -10.87
N SER A 22 19.01 25.48 -11.85
CA SER A 22 18.41 26.60 -12.58
C SER A 22 16.98 26.32 -13.01
N HIS A 23 16.27 27.37 -13.43
CA HIS A 23 14.93 27.26 -14.00
C HIS A 23 14.92 26.41 -15.28
N GLU A 24 15.94 26.55 -16.13
CA GLU A 24 16.09 25.74 -17.35
C GLU A 24 16.21 24.24 -17.03
N CYS A 25 17.07 23.88 -16.06
CA CYS A 25 17.19 22.50 -15.60
C CYS A 25 15.87 21.98 -15.00
N TYR A 26 15.11 22.84 -14.31
CA TYR A 26 13.77 22.49 -13.85
C TYR A 26 12.82 22.20 -15.02
N LEU A 27 12.81 23.02 -16.07
CA LEU A 27 11.95 22.83 -17.24
C LEU A 27 12.31 21.56 -18.02
N VAL A 28 13.59 21.23 -18.17
CA VAL A 28 14.05 19.96 -18.76
C VAL A 28 13.52 18.78 -17.95
N ARG A 29 13.76 18.77 -16.63
CA ARG A 29 13.25 17.72 -15.73
C ARG A 29 11.73 17.61 -15.78
N LYS A 30 11.01 18.74 -15.83
CA LYS A 30 9.55 18.78 -15.94
C LYS A 30 9.07 18.13 -17.23
N ARG A 31 9.70 18.45 -18.37
CA ARG A 31 9.41 17.81 -19.67
C ARG A 31 9.64 16.30 -19.63
N GLU A 32 10.78 15.85 -19.10
CA GLU A 32 11.06 14.41 -18.95
C GLU A 32 10.02 13.71 -18.07
N HIS A 33 9.64 14.33 -16.95
CA HIS A 33 8.63 13.78 -16.06
C HIS A 33 7.27 13.63 -16.78
N TYR A 34 6.85 14.63 -17.55
CA TYR A 34 5.63 14.51 -18.35
C TYR A 34 5.75 13.47 -19.46
N ALA A 35 6.89 13.39 -20.15
CA ALA A 35 7.13 12.39 -21.19
C ALA A 35 7.04 10.96 -20.62
N ARG A 36 7.69 10.69 -19.47
CA ARG A 36 7.57 9.39 -18.77
C ARG A 36 6.14 9.11 -18.32
N GLY A 37 5.44 10.13 -17.82
CA GLY A 37 4.04 10.01 -17.40
C GLY A 37 3.11 9.69 -18.57
N ASN A 38 3.27 10.37 -19.70
CA ASN A 38 2.51 10.15 -20.93
C ASN A 38 2.83 8.78 -21.52
N PHE A 39 4.10 8.39 -21.61
CA PHE A 39 4.47 7.04 -22.00
C PHE A 39 3.76 6.00 -21.13
N THR A 40 3.77 6.15 -19.80
CA THR A 40 3.08 5.20 -18.91
C THR A 40 1.55 5.16 -19.13
N ARG A 41 0.93 6.29 -19.53
CA ARG A 41 -0.52 6.36 -19.79
C ARG A 41 -0.91 5.77 -21.13
N TYR A 42 -0.08 5.99 -22.16
CA TYR A 42 -0.39 5.65 -23.56
C TYR A 42 0.32 4.38 -24.05
N SER A 43 1.27 3.81 -23.32
CA SER A 43 1.99 2.59 -23.73
C SER A 43 1.14 1.33 -23.72
N GLY A 44 -0.08 1.37 -23.18
CA GLY A 44 -0.97 0.21 -23.09
C GLY A 44 -0.43 -0.94 -22.20
N GLN A 45 0.69 -0.74 -21.51
CA GLN A 45 1.30 -1.77 -20.68
C GLN A 45 0.40 -2.09 -19.48
N LYS A 46 -0.23 -3.27 -19.52
CA LYS A 46 -1.02 -3.78 -18.41
C LYS A 46 -0.10 -4.06 -17.23
N LYS A 47 -0.33 -3.35 -16.13
CA LYS A 47 0.40 -3.60 -14.88
C LYS A 47 0.03 -4.99 -14.36
N THR A 48 0.98 -5.66 -13.72
CA THR A 48 0.77 -6.97 -13.09
C THR A 48 0.98 -6.88 -11.58
N LYS A 49 0.33 -7.78 -10.84
CA LYS A 49 0.55 -7.99 -9.40
C LYS A 49 0.54 -9.48 -9.09
N LYS A 50 1.15 -9.85 -7.96
CA LYS A 50 1.08 -11.20 -7.40
C LYS A 50 -0.05 -11.27 -6.38
N CYS A 51 -0.98 -12.22 -6.55
CA CYS A 51 -2.07 -12.43 -5.61
C CYS A 51 -1.51 -12.95 -4.27
N PRO A 52 -1.87 -12.36 -3.11
CA PRO A 52 -1.35 -12.82 -1.82
C PRO A 52 -1.90 -14.19 -1.38
N VAL A 53 -3.05 -14.61 -1.92
CA VAL A 53 -3.70 -15.88 -1.54
C VAL A 53 -3.15 -17.04 -2.35
N CYS A 54 -3.26 -16.98 -3.68
CA CYS A 54 -2.85 -18.09 -4.56
C CYS A 54 -1.46 -17.92 -5.18
N LYS A 55 -0.77 -16.81 -4.92
CA LYS A 55 0.58 -16.48 -5.43
C LYS A 55 0.70 -16.37 -6.96
N LYS A 56 -0.40 -16.46 -7.72
CA LYS A 56 -0.42 -16.25 -9.18
C LYS A 56 -0.21 -14.78 -9.55
N ILE A 57 0.49 -14.55 -10.65
CA ILE A 57 0.62 -13.21 -11.26
C ILE A 57 -0.62 -12.96 -12.12
N PHE A 58 -1.21 -11.78 -12.00
CA PHE A 58 -2.39 -11.38 -12.76
C PHE A 58 -2.29 -9.92 -13.21
N TYR A 59 -2.98 -9.59 -14.30
CA TYR A 59 -3.05 -8.24 -14.83
C TYR A 59 -4.05 -7.40 -14.02
N ILE A 60 -3.68 -6.16 -13.70
CA ILE A 60 -4.53 -5.24 -12.97
C ILE A 60 -5.07 -4.16 -13.91
N GLU A 61 -6.39 -4.06 -13.96
CA GLU A 61 -7.07 -2.94 -14.61
C GLU A 61 -7.13 -1.74 -13.67
N LYS A 62 -7.35 -2.01 -12.37
CA LYS A 62 -7.49 -0.98 -11.33
C LYS A 62 -6.33 -1.06 -10.35
N LYS A 63 -5.73 0.09 -10.01
CA LYS A 63 -4.56 0.19 -9.10
C LYS A 63 -4.82 -0.43 -7.72
N HIS A 64 -6.05 -0.35 -7.21
CA HIS A 64 -6.44 -0.86 -5.89
C HIS A 64 -6.73 -2.36 -5.87
N LEU A 65 -6.72 -3.06 -7.00
CA LEU A 65 -6.99 -4.49 -7.04
C LEU A 65 -5.78 -5.26 -6.45
N ILE A 66 -6.07 -6.18 -5.52
CA ILE A 66 -5.07 -6.92 -4.73
C ILE A 66 -5.10 -8.41 -5.06
N TYR A 67 -6.31 -8.96 -5.25
CA TYR A 67 -6.55 -10.39 -5.45
C TYR A 67 -6.85 -10.68 -6.90
N CYS A 68 -6.39 -11.81 -7.42
CA CYS A 68 -6.62 -12.19 -8.82
C CYS A 68 -8.08 -12.56 -9.13
N SER A 69 -8.89 -12.90 -8.11
CA SER A 69 -10.28 -13.32 -8.26
C SER A 69 -11.12 -12.95 -7.04
N VAL A 70 -12.45 -13.00 -7.21
CA VAL A 70 -13.43 -12.84 -6.13
C VAL A 70 -13.22 -13.92 -5.06
N GLU A 71 -12.99 -15.17 -5.46
CA GLU A 71 -12.70 -16.28 -4.54
C GLU A 71 -11.49 -16.00 -3.65
N CYS A 72 -10.38 -15.53 -4.22
CA CYS A 72 -9.19 -15.16 -3.44
C CYS A 72 -9.50 -14.01 -2.46
N ARG A 73 -10.34 -13.05 -2.86
CA ARG A 73 -10.78 -11.97 -1.97
C ARG A 73 -11.63 -12.51 -0.82
N GLU A 74 -12.53 -13.44 -1.07
CA GLU A 74 -13.38 -14.05 -0.05
C GLU A 74 -12.57 -14.87 0.94
N ILE A 75 -11.61 -15.67 0.47
CA ILE A 75 -10.69 -16.42 1.33
C ILE A 75 -9.98 -15.46 2.28
N ALA A 76 -9.35 -14.41 1.74
CA ALA A 76 -8.66 -13.42 2.56
C ALA A 76 -9.59 -12.69 3.55
N THR A 77 -10.84 -12.43 3.15
CA THR A 77 -11.84 -11.80 4.02
C THR A 77 -12.25 -12.72 5.18
N LYS A 78 -12.48 -14.01 4.89
CA LYS A 78 -12.78 -15.03 5.91
C LYS A 78 -11.62 -15.19 6.90
N GLU A 79 -10.39 -15.26 6.42
CA GLU A 79 -9.20 -15.33 7.27
C GLU A 79 -9.05 -14.09 8.15
N LYS A 80 -9.24 -12.90 7.59
CA LYS A 80 -9.21 -11.64 8.36
C LYS A 80 -10.27 -11.63 9.45
N LYS A 81 -11.50 -12.07 9.14
CA LYS A 81 -12.61 -12.17 10.10
C LYS A 81 -12.31 -13.20 11.20
N LYS A 82 -11.74 -14.36 10.85
CA LYS A 82 -11.30 -15.38 11.82
C LYS A 82 -10.24 -14.83 12.77
N LYS A 83 -9.23 -14.12 12.24
CA LYS A 83 -8.19 -13.48 13.06
C LYS A 83 -8.78 -12.41 13.99
N TYR A 84 -9.70 -11.60 13.49
CA TYR A 84 -10.38 -10.58 14.29
C TYR A 84 -11.13 -11.20 15.48
N PHE A 85 -11.97 -12.22 15.25
CA PHE A 85 -12.70 -12.86 16.33
C PHE A 85 -11.78 -13.57 17.31
N LYS A 86 -10.75 -14.27 16.83
CA LYS A 86 -9.75 -14.90 17.70
C LYS A 86 -9.15 -13.87 18.66
N ASN A 87 -8.68 -12.75 18.13
CA ASN A 87 -8.12 -11.67 18.95
C ASN A 87 -9.16 -11.13 19.95
N TYR A 88 -10.39 -10.87 19.50
CA TYR A 88 -11.47 -10.41 20.38
C TYR A 88 -11.72 -11.37 21.56
N TYR A 89 -11.74 -12.69 21.32
CA TYR A 89 -11.94 -13.66 22.40
C TYR A 89 -10.74 -13.74 23.34
N GLU A 90 -9.51 -13.71 22.84
CA GLU A 90 -8.30 -13.70 23.68
C GLU A 90 -8.26 -12.45 24.56
N ASP A 91 -8.52 -11.27 23.98
CA ASP A 91 -8.48 -9.97 24.68
C ASP A 91 -9.57 -9.87 25.76
N ASN A 92 -10.71 -10.54 25.57
CA ASN A 92 -11.85 -10.49 26.50
C ASN A 92 -12.01 -11.75 27.34
N LYS A 93 -11.07 -12.70 27.28
CA LYS A 93 -11.16 -14.02 27.90
C LYS A 93 -11.43 -13.94 29.40
N GLY A 94 -10.74 -13.07 30.13
CA GLY A 94 -10.93 -12.85 31.56
C GLY A 94 -12.34 -12.38 31.90
N LYS A 95 -12.86 -11.37 31.18
CA LYS A 95 -14.21 -10.83 31.37
C LYS A 95 -15.29 -11.88 31.09
N ILE A 96 -15.08 -12.73 30.08
CA ILE A 96 -15.99 -13.82 29.74
C ILE A 96 -16.02 -14.86 30.87
N ILE A 97 -14.86 -15.29 31.36
CA ILE A 97 -14.75 -16.24 32.47
C ILE A 97 -15.41 -15.70 33.74
N GLU A 98 -15.16 -14.44 34.10
CA GLU A 98 -15.80 -13.80 35.26
C GLU A 98 -17.32 -13.74 35.14
N ARG A 99 -17.84 -13.48 33.94
CA ARG A 99 -19.28 -13.45 33.69
C ARG A 99 -19.92 -14.82 33.88
N VAL A 100 -19.29 -15.87 33.36
CA VAL A 100 -19.76 -17.26 33.54
C VAL A 100 -19.77 -17.66 35.01
N LYS A 101 -18.68 -17.36 35.75
CA LYS A 101 -18.59 -17.62 37.20
C LYS A 101 -19.71 -16.92 37.98
N ARG A 102 -20.00 -15.65 37.66
CA ARG A 102 -21.08 -14.89 38.30
C ARG A 102 -22.47 -15.46 38.00
N ASN A 103 -22.71 -15.91 36.78
CA ASN A 103 -24.00 -16.50 36.41
C ASN A 103 -24.23 -17.85 37.13
N ASN A 104 -23.21 -18.72 37.21
CA ASN A 104 -23.33 -20.00 37.92
C ASN A 104 -23.56 -19.85 39.43
N LYS A 105 -23.08 -18.74 40.04
CA LYS A 105 -23.35 -18.42 41.46
C LYS A 105 -24.76 -17.91 41.73
N LYS A 106 -25.50 -17.48 40.71
CA LYS A 106 -26.89 -16.99 40.85
C LYS A 106 -27.94 -18.08 40.70
N THR A 107 -27.55 -19.26 40.22
CA THR A 107 -28.44 -20.41 39.97
C THR A 107 -28.41 -21.46 41.08
N ILE A 108 -27.77 -21.15 42.22
CA ILE A 108 -27.72 -21.99 43.44
C ILE A 108 -28.37 -21.19 44.57
#